data_AF-A0A1X4I7I1-F1
#
_entry.id   AF-A0A1X4I7I1-F1
#
_cell.length_a   1.000
_cell.length_b   1.000
_cell.length_c   1.000
_cell.angle_alpha   90.00
_cell.angle_beta   90.00
_cell.angle_gamma   90.00
#
_symmetry.space_group_name_H-M   'P 1'
#
loop_
_entity.id
_entity.type
_entity.pdbx_description
1 polymer ?
#
loop_
_entity_poly.entity_id
_entity_poly.type
_entity_poly.pdbx_seq_one_letter_code
_entity_poly.pdbx_strand_id
1 'polypeptide(L)'
;GTADATPLAPETGRPGTAPPDAPAGLPTREKPFAGSPAARWEAGADAIRLPEAKAVGGVPADRIRAALKGTKEFLVAANLDPAVLRGERPTKALELVDPAEKEYLADLRDALREPTEKNDPVWTFTRFDPAEVELVGEVRVRGRMTVEAVKGTAGRALIKADYTFVYPMARVGGGDEVSRAIVRRTIEVDAVDPARFQAGEGHIWITDVNGEISNDDCRDGDGVIRPQFLADRRGRPEPTGPARDPYDRSKDLEPADDEAGCGVVTRT
;
A
#
# COMPACT_ATOMS: atom_id res chain seq x y z
N GLY A 1 22.11 -13.48 20.07
CA GLY A 1 22.86 -12.67 19.11
C GLY A 1 21.89 -12.19 18.06
N THR A 2 21.59 -10.89 18.08
CA THR A 2 20.72 -10.19 17.13
C THR A 2 21.46 -10.04 15.81
N ALA A 3 21.25 -10.98 14.89
CA ALA A 3 21.44 -10.67 13.49
C ALA A 3 20.23 -9.84 13.06
N ASP A 4 20.33 -8.51 13.16
CA ASP A 4 19.58 -7.65 12.26
C ASP A 4 20.05 -8.04 10.86
N ALA A 5 19.29 -8.95 10.24
CA ALA A 5 19.64 -9.51 8.95
C ALA A 5 19.66 -8.36 7.95
N THR A 6 20.77 -8.21 7.24
CA THR A 6 20.93 -7.21 6.17
C THR A 6 19.67 -7.19 5.30
N PRO A 7 19.09 -5.99 5.08
CA PRO A 7 17.93 -5.86 4.20
C PRO A 7 18.20 -6.51 2.84
N LEU A 8 17.16 -7.12 2.29
CA LEU A 8 17.19 -7.63 0.93
C LEU A 8 17.48 -6.49 -0.04
N ALA A 9 18.15 -6.81 -1.14
CA ALA A 9 18.26 -5.88 -2.24
C ALA A 9 16.86 -5.44 -2.73
N PRO A 10 16.76 -4.22 -3.28
CA PRO A 10 15.52 -3.74 -3.89
C PRO A 10 14.99 -4.70 -4.92
N GLU A 11 13.69 -4.66 -5.09
CA GLU A 11 13.04 -5.44 -6.10
C GLU A 11 13.19 -4.79 -7.48
N THR A 12 13.85 -5.50 -8.39
CA THR A 12 14.02 -5.06 -9.79
C THR A 12 13.05 -5.75 -10.75
N GLY A 13 12.25 -6.71 -10.27
CA GLY A 13 11.30 -7.47 -11.09
C GLY A 13 10.26 -8.18 -10.24
N ARG A 14 9.18 -8.66 -10.86
CA ARG A 14 8.13 -9.41 -10.14
C ARG A 14 8.70 -10.73 -9.57
N PRO A 15 8.45 -11.07 -8.29
CA PRO A 15 8.79 -12.37 -7.75
C PRO A 15 8.08 -13.50 -8.50
N GLY A 16 8.69 -14.68 -8.62
CA GLY A 16 8.04 -15.84 -9.25
C GLY A 16 7.16 -16.65 -8.30
N THR A 17 7.38 -16.54 -6.99
CA THR A 17 6.68 -17.30 -5.93
C THR A 17 6.58 -16.47 -4.65
N ALA A 18 5.77 -16.96 -3.71
CA ALA A 18 5.82 -16.57 -2.31
C ALA A 18 7.26 -16.61 -1.73
N PRO A 19 7.61 -15.71 -0.78
CA PRO A 19 8.88 -15.77 -0.08
C PRO A 19 8.94 -17.01 0.83
N PRO A 20 10.15 -17.55 1.06
CA PRO A 20 10.36 -18.68 1.96
C PRO A 20 9.93 -18.31 3.39
N ASP A 21 9.68 -19.33 4.20
CA ASP A 21 9.29 -19.13 5.60
C ASP A 21 10.37 -18.38 6.38
N ALA A 22 9.90 -17.46 7.21
CA ALA A 22 10.76 -16.75 8.14
C ALA A 22 11.07 -17.64 9.36
N PRO A 23 12.21 -17.42 10.03
CA PRO A 23 12.49 -18.07 11.30
C PRO A 23 11.35 -17.85 12.30
N ALA A 24 10.95 -18.92 12.99
CA ALA A 24 9.89 -18.84 13.98
C ALA A 24 10.20 -17.77 15.05
N GLY A 25 9.18 -17.00 15.41
CA GLY A 25 9.27 -15.97 16.43
C GLY A 25 7.94 -15.27 16.64
N LEU A 26 7.63 -14.95 17.89
CA LEU A 26 6.48 -14.13 18.22
C LEU A 26 6.88 -12.65 18.12
N PRO A 27 6.10 -11.83 17.38
CA PRO A 27 6.35 -10.39 17.30
C PRO A 27 6.10 -9.71 18.67
N THR A 28 7.06 -8.89 19.08
CA THR A 28 7.00 -8.05 20.29
C THR A 28 7.29 -6.59 19.94
N ARG A 29 7.14 -5.66 20.89
CA ARG A 29 7.48 -4.26 20.63
C ARG A 29 8.96 -4.07 20.30
N GLU A 30 9.86 -4.86 20.89
CA GLU A 30 11.29 -4.83 20.55
C GLU A 30 11.62 -5.55 19.23
N LYS A 31 10.81 -6.55 18.85
CA LYS A 31 11.01 -7.35 17.62
C LYS A 31 9.71 -7.46 16.82
N PRO A 32 9.18 -6.35 16.29
CA PRO A 32 7.86 -6.32 15.67
C PRO A 32 7.74 -7.21 14.42
N PHE A 33 8.86 -7.54 13.79
CA PHE A 33 8.93 -8.36 12.58
C PHE A 33 9.39 -9.81 12.83
N ALA A 34 9.53 -10.25 14.08
CA ALA A 34 9.85 -11.66 14.37
C ALA A 34 8.80 -12.60 13.72
N GLY A 35 9.26 -13.67 13.07
CA GLY A 35 8.37 -14.58 12.35
C GLY A 35 7.85 -14.08 10.99
N SER A 36 8.26 -12.92 10.49
CA SER A 36 7.81 -12.37 9.21
C SER A 36 8.94 -12.25 8.17
N PRO A 37 8.67 -12.53 6.88
CA PRO A 37 9.58 -12.22 5.78
C PRO A 37 9.99 -10.73 5.74
N ALA A 38 9.13 -9.84 6.25
CA ALA A 38 9.37 -8.40 6.29
C ALA A 38 10.48 -7.97 7.25
N ALA A 39 10.97 -8.86 8.13
CA ALA A 39 12.14 -8.58 8.97
C ALA A 39 13.39 -8.19 8.15
N ARG A 40 13.45 -8.61 6.88
CA ARG A 40 14.55 -8.29 5.95
C ARG A 40 14.20 -7.21 4.94
N TRP A 41 13.09 -6.49 5.12
CA TRP A 41 12.70 -5.42 4.21
C TRP A 41 13.24 -4.09 4.70
N GLU A 42 13.50 -3.18 3.75
CA GLU A 42 13.79 -1.80 4.08
C GLU A 42 12.55 -1.10 4.64
N ALA A 43 12.77 0.00 5.34
CA ALA A 43 11.72 0.74 6.02
C ALA A 43 11.39 2.06 5.32
N GLY A 44 10.15 2.50 5.48
CA GLY A 44 9.71 3.86 5.14
C GLY A 44 9.87 4.24 3.66
N ALA A 45 10.02 5.55 3.41
CA ALA A 45 10.02 6.13 2.07
C ALA A 45 11.25 5.76 1.23
N ASP A 46 12.37 5.40 1.86
CA ASP A 46 13.63 5.06 1.17
C ASP A 46 13.58 3.69 0.49
N ALA A 47 12.68 2.81 0.96
CA ALA A 47 12.37 1.54 0.33
C ALA A 47 11.62 1.70 -1.01
N ILE A 48 11.00 2.86 -1.27
CA ILE A 48 10.34 3.19 -2.53
C ILE A 48 11.36 3.82 -3.48
N ARG A 49 11.98 3.00 -4.34
CA ARG A 49 13.00 3.44 -5.29
C ARG A 49 12.43 3.64 -6.69
N LEU A 50 12.79 4.77 -7.31
CA LEU A 50 12.36 5.08 -8.66
C LEU A 50 13.22 4.34 -9.69
N PRO A 51 12.64 3.78 -10.76
CA PRO A 51 13.42 3.32 -11.89
C PRO A 51 14.09 4.50 -12.60
N GLU A 52 15.10 4.20 -13.42
CA GLU A 52 15.72 5.21 -14.29
C GLU A 52 14.69 5.78 -15.27
N ALA A 53 14.48 7.10 -15.24
CA ALA A 53 13.54 7.75 -16.13
C ALA A 53 14.12 7.87 -17.56
N LYS A 54 13.41 7.30 -18.53
CA LYS A 54 13.71 7.35 -19.97
C LYS A 54 12.48 7.82 -20.74
N ALA A 55 12.67 8.28 -21.97
CA ALA A 55 11.55 8.58 -22.84
C ALA A 55 10.82 7.29 -23.22
N VAL A 56 9.49 7.26 -23.06
CA VAL A 56 8.65 6.07 -23.28
C VAL A 56 7.37 6.50 -23.99
N GLY A 57 6.94 5.79 -25.03
CA GLY A 57 5.66 6.07 -25.69
C GLY A 57 5.54 7.46 -26.33
N GLY A 58 6.65 8.16 -26.60
CA GLY A 58 6.66 9.56 -27.06
C GLY A 58 6.60 10.60 -25.93
N VAL A 59 6.59 10.18 -24.66
CA VAL A 59 6.68 11.06 -23.50
C VAL A 59 8.15 11.36 -23.19
N PRO A 60 8.53 12.64 -23.02
CA PRO A 60 9.89 13.03 -22.64
C PRO A 60 10.36 12.45 -21.29
N ALA A 61 11.67 12.20 -21.15
CA ALA A 61 12.25 11.55 -19.97
C ALA A 61 12.09 12.37 -18.67
N ASP A 62 12.09 13.69 -18.76
CA ASP A 62 11.83 14.62 -17.66
C ASP A 62 10.37 14.55 -17.18
N ARG A 63 9.41 14.38 -18.09
CA ARG A 63 8.00 14.14 -17.74
C ARG A 63 7.81 12.81 -17.04
N ILE A 64 8.46 11.74 -17.54
CA ILE A 64 8.47 10.43 -16.87
C ILE A 64 9.10 10.53 -15.47
N ARG A 65 10.20 11.27 -15.32
CA ARG A 65 10.84 11.50 -14.02
C ARG A 65 9.92 12.22 -13.04
N ALA A 66 9.23 13.27 -13.49
CA ALA A 66 8.30 14.03 -12.67
C ALA A 66 7.13 13.16 -12.20
N ALA A 67 6.53 12.39 -13.11
CA ALA A 67 5.44 11.49 -12.79
C ALA A 67 5.89 10.38 -11.81
N LEU A 68 7.05 9.73 -12.03
CA LEU A 68 7.61 8.75 -11.08
C LEU A 68 7.82 9.33 -9.69
N LYS A 69 8.31 10.57 -9.60
CA LYS A 69 8.49 11.28 -8.32
C LYS A 69 7.14 11.52 -7.65
N GLY A 70 6.15 12.04 -8.37
CA GLY A 70 4.81 12.27 -7.85
C GLY A 70 4.12 10.98 -7.38
N THR A 71 4.27 9.88 -8.14
CA THR A 71 3.79 8.54 -7.76
C THR A 71 4.40 8.09 -6.42
N LYS A 72 5.71 8.25 -6.22
CA LYS A 72 6.36 7.96 -4.92
C LYS A 72 5.82 8.86 -3.81
N GLU A 73 5.70 10.17 -4.06
CA GLU A 73 5.20 11.12 -3.07
C GLU A 73 3.77 10.79 -2.65
N PHE A 74 2.92 10.36 -3.58
CA PHE A 74 1.56 9.92 -3.30
C PHE A 74 1.56 8.64 -2.45
N LEU A 75 2.34 7.61 -2.82
CA LEU A 75 2.44 6.38 -2.02
C LEU A 75 2.88 6.67 -0.59
N VAL A 76 3.87 7.54 -0.41
CA VAL A 76 4.35 7.96 0.93
C VAL A 76 3.26 8.71 1.67
N ALA A 77 2.63 9.71 1.06
CA ALA A 77 1.59 10.52 1.70
C ALA A 77 0.35 9.70 2.07
N ALA A 78 -0.03 8.71 1.25
CA ALA A 78 -1.21 7.89 1.44
C ALA A 78 -1.01 6.70 2.40
N ASN A 79 0.22 6.19 2.54
CA ASN A 79 0.49 4.93 3.24
C ASN A 79 1.58 5.01 4.33
N LEU A 80 2.31 6.13 4.46
CA LEU A 80 3.38 6.26 5.45
C LEU A 80 3.28 7.54 6.29
N ASP A 81 2.47 8.52 5.89
CA ASP A 81 2.31 9.75 6.66
C ASP A 81 1.68 9.45 8.04
N PRO A 82 2.36 9.78 9.16
CA PRO A 82 1.88 9.42 10.50
C PRO A 82 0.50 9.97 10.85
N ALA A 83 0.08 11.11 10.29
CA ALA A 83 -1.25 11.65 10.51
C ALA A 83 -2.30 10.80 9.79
N VAL A 84 -2.02 10.40 8.55
CA VAL A 84 -2.91 9.52 7.76
C VAL A 84 -3.07 8.16 8.42
N LEU A 85 -1.97 7.59 8.94
CA LEU A 85 -2.01 6.33 9.69
C LEU A 85 -2.90 6.41 10.95
N ARG A 86 -2.99 7.57 11.60
CA ARG A 86 -3.91 7.81 12.73
C ARG A 86 -5.34 8.19 12.31
N GLY A 87 -5.69 8.03 11.04
CA GLY A 87 -7.03 8.35 10.55
C GLY A 87 -7.28 9.85 10.38
N GLU A 88 -6.25 10.69 10.33
CA GLU A 88 -6.39 12.13 9.99
C GLU A 88 -6.49 12.33 8.47
N ARG A 89 -6.93 13.50 8.02
CA ARG A 89 -7.16 13.77 6.58
C ARG A 89 -5.84 13.72 5.77
N PRO A 90 -5.77 12.99 4.64
CA PRO A 90 -4.56 12.84 3.82
C PRO A 90 -4.34 14.04 2.88
N THR A 91 -4.19 15.25 3.44
CA THR A 91 -4.10 16.50 2.67
C THR A 91 -3.01 16.47 1.61
N LYS A 92 -1.79 16.02 1.96
CA LYS A 92 -0.67 15.95 1.01
C LYS A 92 -0.94 15.01 -0.16
N ALA A 93 -1.61 13.89 0.07
CA ALA A 93 -1.93 12.95 -1.00
C ALA A 93 -3.00 13.52 -1.93
N LEU A 94 -4.02 14.17 -1.37
CA LEU A 94 -5.08 14.83 -2.15
C LEU A 94 -4.55 16.00 -3.00
N GLU A 95 -3.55 16.74 -2.51
CA GLU A 95 -2.92 17.85 -3.23
C GLU A 95 -2.02 17.40 -4.40
N LEU A 96 -1.57 16.14 -4.41
CA LEU A 96 -0.79 15.58 -5.51
C LEU A 96 -1.65 15.17 -6.71
N VAL A 97 -2.92 14.83 -6.48
CA VAL A 97 -3.85 14.44 -7.55
C VAL A 97 -4.21 15.68 -8.37
N ASP A 98 -4.20 15.56 -9.69
CA ASP A 98 -4.48 16.69 -10.59
C ASP A 98 -5.88 17.26 -10.32
N PRO A 99 -6.02 18.58 -10.09
CA PRO A 99 -7.32 19.20 -9.83
C PRO A 99 -8.32 19.07 -10.98
N ALA A 100 -7.87 18.68 -12.18
CA ALA A 100 -8.74 18.31 -13.29
C ALA A 100 -9.45 16.96 -13.08
N GLU A 101 -8.94 16.07 -12.22
CA GLU A 101 -9.61 14.82 -11.79
C GLU A 101 -10.72 15.09 -10.76
N LYS A 102 -11.67 15.96 -11.12
CA LYS A 102 -12.69 16.49 -10.20
C LYS A 102 -13.56 15.42 -9.57
N GLU A 103 -13.98 14.44 -10.36
CA GLU A 103 -14.85 13.34 -9.93
C GLU A 103 -14.10 12.44 -8.95
N TYR A 104 -12.92 11.95 -9.32
CA TYR A 104 -12.07 11.15 -8.43
C TYR A 104 -11.75 11.87 -7.11
N LEU A 105 -11.38 13.16 -7.18
CA LEU A 105 -11.16 13.97 -5.99
C LEU A 105 -12.44 14.18 -5.16
N ALA A 106 -13.62 14.23 -5.77
CA ALA A 106 -14.88 14.30 -5.02
C ALA A 106 -15.14 12.97 -4.30
N ASP A 107 -14.98 11.84 -4.99
CA ASP A 107 -15.18 10.49 -4.43
C ASP A 107 -14.26 10.25 -3.24
N LEU A 108 -12.96 10.59 -3.34
CA LEU A 108 -12.01 10.49 -2.23
C LEU A 108 -12.41 11.36 -1.04
N ARG A 109 -12.91 12.58 -1.30
CA ARG A 109 -13.31 13.51 -0.23
C ARG A 109 -14.58 13.05 0.46
N ASP A 110 -15.50 12.46 -0.28
CA ASP A 110 -16.73 11.88 0.23
C ASP A 110 -16.42 10.63 1.06
N ALA A 111 -15.56 9.73 0.58
CA ALA A 111 -15.07 8.56 1.32
C ALA A 111 -14.46 8.95 2.68
N LEU A 112 -13.66 10.02 2.69
CA LEU A 112 -13.02 10.52 3.91
C LEU A 112 -13.99 11.23 4.87
N ARG A 113 -15.14 11.72 4.38
CA ARG A 113 -16.15 12.40 5.20
C ARG A 113 -17.13 11.40 5.80
N GLU A 114 -17.57 10.46 4.99
CA GLU A 114 -18.59 9.47 5.31
C GLU A 114 -18.21 8.15 4.61
N PRO A 115 -17.34 7.34 5.23
CA PRO A 115 -17.00 6.01 4.74
C PRO A 115 -18.25 5.15 4.57
N THR A 116 -18.26 4.33 3.52
CA THR A 116 -19.30 3.33 3.26
C THR A 116 -18.65 2.08 2.71
N GLU A 117 -19.33 0.94 2.75
CA GLU A 117 -18.81 -0.32 2.18
C GLU A 117 -18.36 -0.16 0.71
N LYS A 118 -19.07 0.67 -0.06
CA LYS A 118 -18.79 0.92 -1.49
C LYS A 118 -17.73 2.00 -1.75
N ASN A 119 -17.46 2.85 -0.77
CA ASN A 119 -16.55 3.99 -0.90
C ASN A 119 -15.77 4.17 0.40
N ASP A 120 -15.01 3.14 0.75
CA ASP A 120 -14.18 3.16 1.93
C ASP A 120 -12.80 3.79 1.60
N PRO A 121 -12.36 4.83 2.33
CA PRO A 121 -11.06 5.45 2.09
C PRO A 121 -9.88 4.49 2.32
N VAL A 122 -10.05 3.37 3.03
CA VAL A 122 -8.98 2.38 3.24
C VAL A 122 -8.50 1.75 1.94
N TRP A 123 -9.26 1.82 0.83
CA TRP A 123 -8.83 1.33 -0.48
C TRP A 123 -7.79 2.23 -1.17
N THR A 124 -7.64 3.48 -0.72
CA THR A 124 -6.62 4.42 -1.22
C THR A 124 -5.60 4.81 -0.15
N PHE A 125 -6.04 5.02 1.08
CA PHE A 125 -5.22 5.52 2.18
C PHE A 125 -5.12 4.45 3.27
N THR A 126 -3.92 4.16 3.79
CA THR A 126 -3.81 3.28 4.96
C THR A 126 -4.11 4.08 6.21
N ARG A 127 -5.15 3.68 6.95
CA ARG A 127 -5.68 4.42 8.11
C ARG A 127 -6.03 3.43 9.20
N PHE A 128 -5.77 3.77 10.45
CA PHE A 128 -6.10 2.95 11.62
C PHE A 128 -6.86 3.80 12.63
N ASP A 129 -7.55 3.14 13.57
CA ASP A 129 -8.20 3.80 14.69
C ASP A 129 -7.16 4.09 15.80
N PRO A 130 -6.78 5.36 16.04
CA PRO A 130 -5.76 5.70 17.03
C PRO A 130 -6.25 5.50 18.48
N ALA A 131 -7.53 5.23 18.70
CA ALA A 131 -8.05 4.86 20.01
C ALA A 131 -7.84 3.36 20.31
N GLU A 132 -7.65 2.53 19.28
CA GLU A 132 -7.53 1.07 19.42
C GLU A 132 -6.10 0.57 19.26
N VAL A 133 -5.37 1.11 18.28
CA VAL A 133 -4.03 0.64 17.92
C VAL A 133 -3.02 1.77 17.76
N GLU A 134 -1.75 1.43 18.01
CA GLU A 134 -0.61 2.30 17.80
C GLU A 134 0.47 1.60 16.97
N LEU A 135 1.17 2.37 16.13
CA LEU A 135 2.30 1.89 15.36
C LEU A 135 3.54 1.75 16.27
N VAL A 136 4.13 0.55 16.33
CA VAL A 136 5.26 0.22 17.22
C VAL A 136 6.53 -0.12 16.45
N GLY A 137 6.95 0.80 15.58
CA GLY A 137 8.18 0.69 14.81
C GLY A 137 8.04 1.29 13.42
N GLU A 138 9.09 1.15 12.62
CA GLU A 138 9.05 1.61 11.24
C GLU A 138 8.27 0.63 10.34
N VAL A 139 7.50 1.18 9.41
CA VAL A 139 6.76 0.40 8.40
C VAL A 139 7.75 -0.24 7.44
N ARG A 140 7.63 -1.55 7.24
CA ARG A 140 8.46 -2.28 6.25
C ARG A 140 7.80 -2.22 4.90
N VAL A 141 8.59 -1.94 3.87
CA VAL A 141 8.07 -1.71 2.52
C VAL A 141 8.86 -2.54 1.51
N ARG A 142 8.14 -3.16 0.58
CA ARG A 142 8.76 -3.85 -0.54
C ARG A 142 7.88 -3.77 -1.78
N GLY A 143 8.50 -3.46 -2.92
CA GLY A 143 7.79 -3.30 -4.18
C GLY A 143 8.64 -2.71 -5.27
N ARG A 144 7.99 -2.38 -6.38
CA ARG A 144 8.63 -1.80 -7.57
C ARG A 144 7.72 -0.82 -8.29
N MET A 145 8.34 0.03 -9.10
CA MET A 145 7.68 0.85 -10.12
C MET A 145 8.23 0.49 -11.51
N THR A 146 7.34 0.45 -12.49
CA THR A 146 7.67 0.24 -13.90
C THR A 146 7.01 1.31 -14.76
N VAL A 147 7.58 1.55 -15.95
CA VAL A 147 7.04 2.49 -16.93
C VAL A 147 6.86 1.75 -18.25
N GLU A 148 5.68 1.83 -18.84
CA GLU A 148 5.38 1.23 -20.14
C GLU A 148 4.68 2.21 -21.08
N ALA A 149 4.81 2.00 -22.39
CA ALA A 149 4.11 2.80 -23.38
C ALA A 149 2.65 2.36 -23.48
N VAL A 150 1.73 3.32 -23.57
CA VAL A 150 0.32 2.98 -23.84
C VAL A 150 0.17 2.67 -25.33
N LYS A 151 -0.17 1.41 -25.64
CA LYS A 151 -0.34 0.96 -27.03
C LYS A 151 -1.42 1.78 -27.72
N GLY A 152 -1.14 2.22 -28.95
CA GLY A 152 -2.08 2.98 -29.77
C GLY A 152 -2.24 4.46 -29.39
N THR A 153 -1.57 4.95 -28.34
CA THR A 153 -1.68 6.36 -27.91
C THR A 153 -0.30 7.02 -27.83
N ALA A 154 0.11 7.71 -28.90
CA ALA A 154 1.38 8.42 -28.93
C ALA A 154 1.38 9.62 -27.97
N GLY A 155 2.46 9.80 -27.22
CA GLY A 155 2.60 10.83 -26.19
C GLY A 155 2.00 10.45 -24.85
N ARG A 156 1.76 9.15 -24.60
CA ARG A 156 1.24 8.63 -23.33
C ARG A 156 2.04 7.39 -22.90
N ALA A 157 2.40 7.37 -21.63
CA ALA A 157 3.04 6.28 -20.94
C ALA A 157 2.33 6.06 -19.60
N LEU A 158 2.42 4.84 -19.08
CA LEU A 158 1.78 4.42 -17.85
C LEU A 158 2.84 4.01 -16.84
N ILE A 159 2.80 4.63 -15.67
CA ILE A 159 3.56 4.19 -14.51
C ILE A 159 2.70 3.20 -13.75
N LYS A 160 3.27 2.04 -13.43
CA LYS A 160 2.64 1.04 -12.57
C LYS A 160 3.50 0.86 -11.33
N ALA A 161 2.94 1.13 -10.16
CA ALA A 161 3.59 0.84 -8.89
C ALA A 161 2.88 -0.31 -8.19
N ASP A 162 3.63 -1.22 -7.57
CA ASP A 162 3.14 -2.38 -6.83
C ASP A 162 3.98 -2.50 -5.56
N TYR A 163 3.42 -2.06 -4.43
CA TYR A 163 4.11 -2.00 -3.13
C TYR A 163 3.29 -2.64 -2.02
N THR A 164 3.97 -3.38 -1.16
CA THR A 164 3.41 -3.91 0.08
C THR A 164 4.03 -3.21 1.27
N PHE A 165 3.16 -2.79 2.19
CA PHE A 165 3.46 -2.12 3.45
C PHE A 165 3.08 -3.05 4.60
N VAL A 166 3.98 -3.23 5.56
CA VAL A 166 3.75 -4.05 6.76
C VAL A 166 3.85 -3.16 7.98
N TYR A 167 2.71 -2.98 8.64
CA TYR A 167 2.55 -2.09 9.78
C TYR A 167 2.56 -2.89 11.08
N PRO A 168 3.59 -2.73 11.94
CA PRO A 168 3.60 -3.37 13.25
C PRO A 168 2.73 -2.58 14.22
N MET A 169 1.66 -3.20 14.68
CA MET A 169 0.64 -2.57 15.53
C MET A 169 0.58 -3.21 16.90
N ALA A 170 0.49 -2.40 17.93
CA ALA A 170 0.13 -2.82 19.29
C ALA A 170 -1.21 -2.21 19.67
N ARG A 171 -1.92 -2.84 20.62
CA ARG A 171 -3.11 -2.22 21.23
C ARG A 171 -2.70 -1.03 22.07
N VAL A 172 -3.45 0.06 21.98
CA VAL A 172 -3.29 1.20 22.88
C VAL A 172 -3.52 0.74 24.32
N GLY A 173 -2.57 1.03 25.21
CA GLY A 173 -2.61 0.57 26.61
C GLY A 173 -2.48 -0.96 26.80
N GLY A 174 -2.19 -1.69 25.71
CA GLY A 174 -1.98 -3.13 25.73
C GLY A 174 -0.59 -3.55 26.19
N GLY A 175 -0.37 -4.86 26.23
CA GLY A 175 0.92 -5.46 26.56
C GLY A 175 1.96 -5.37 25.43
N ASP A 176 2.87 -6.35 25.42
CA ASP A 176 3.97 -6.44 24.48
C ASP A 176 3.60 -7.12 23.14
N GLU A 177 2.35 -7.60 23.01
CA GLU A 177 1.89 -8.24 21.79
C GLU A 177 1.85 -7.26 20.62
N VAL A 178 2.46 -7.67 19.51
CA VAL A 178 2.42 -6.94 18.24
C VAL A 178 1.70 -7.78 17.20
N SER A 179 0.73 -7.18 16.53
CA SER A 179 0.14 -7.72 15.30
C SER A 179 0.67 -6.96 14.09
N ARG A 180 0.45 -7.48 12.89
CA ARG A 180 0.89 -6.85 11.64
C ARG A 180 -0.26 -6.73 10.67
N ALA A 181 -0.61 -5.52 10.27
CA ALA A 181 -1.44 -5.32 9.08
C ALA A 181 -0.54 -5.31 7.84
N ILE A 182 -0.94 -6.04 6.81
CA ILE A 182 -0.20 -6.12 5.54
C ILE A 182 -1.09 -5.53 4.47
N VAL A 183 -0.65 -4.43 3.85
CA VAL A 183 -1.42 -3.74 2.81
C VAL A 183 -0.60 -3.72 1.53
N ARG A 184 -1.09 -4.37 0.48
CA ARG A 184 -0.54 -4.26 -0.87
C ARG A 184 -1.33 -3.20 -1.64
N ARG A 185 -0.65 -2.33 -2.36
CA ARG A 185 -1.21 -1.29 -3.22
C ARG A 185 -0.67 -1.45 -4.62
N THR A 186 -1.56 -1.42 -5.61
CA THR A 186 -1.20 -1.12 -6.98
C THR A 186 -1.77 0.23 -7.36
N ILE A 187 -0.95 1.08 -7.98
CA ILE A 187 -1.41 2.35 -8.54
C ILE A 187 -0.91 2.49 -9.97
N GLU A 188 -1.79 2.96 -10.84
CA GLU A 188 -1.47 3.32 -12.21
C GLU A 188 -1.57 4.84 -12.37
N VAL A 189 -0.52 5.44 -12.92
CA VAL A 189 -0.42 6.89 -13.11
C VAL A 189 -0.06 7.20 -14.55
N ASP A 190 -0.83 8.08 -15.17
CA ASP A 190 -0.53 8.56 -16.51
C ASP A 190 0.64 9.54 -16.51
N ALA A 191 1.56 9.32 -17.44
CA ALA A 191 2.54 10.30 -17.85
C ALA A 191 2.28 10.69 -19.30
N VAL A 192 2.10 11.98 -19.55
CA VAL A 192 1.75 12.49 -20.88
C VAL A 192 2.69 13.58 -21.36
N ASP A 193 2.82 13.66 -22.69
CA ASP A 193 3.46 14.77 -23.38
C ASP A 193 2.54 16.00 -23.36
N PRO A 194 2.93 17.11 -22.71
CA PRO A 194 2.11 18.33 -22.62
C PRO A 194 1.88 19.00 -23.98
N ALA A 195 2.63 18.65 -25.03
CA ALA A 195 2.34 19.12 -26.39
C ALA A 195 1.09 18.45 -27.00
N ARG A 196 0.61 17.36 -26.40
CA ARG A 196 -0.51 16.53 -26.90
C ARG A 196 -1.67 16.43 -25.93
N PHE A 197 -1.40 16.48 -24.62
CA PHE A 197 -2.38 16.26 -23.57
C PHE A 197 -2.30 17.35 -22.51
N GLN A 198 -3.41 17.56 -21.82
CA GLN A 198 -3.43 18.39 -20.62
C GLN A 198 -2.75 17.63 -19.47
N ALA A 199 -1.88 18.32 -18.73
CA ALA A 199 -1.28 17.81 -17.52
C ALA A 199 -0.97 18.98 -16.58
N GLY A 200 -1.43 18.91 -15.33
CA GLY A 200 -1.03 19.83 -14.28
C GLY A 200 0.45 19.69 -13.97
N GLU A 201 1.16 20.82 -13.92
CA GLU A 201 2.53 20.81 -13.42
C GLU A 201 2.54 20.46 -11.93
N GLY A 202 3.43 19.56 -11.52
CA GLY A 202 3.54 19.13 -10.11
C GLY A 202 2.46 18.16 -9.62
N HIS A 203 1.50 17.78 -10.47
CA HIS A 203 0.43 16.85 -10.14
C HIS A 203 0.58 15.52 -10.89
N ILE A 204 -0.10 14.49 -10.40
CA ILE A 204 -0.23 13.19 -11.04
C ILE A 204 -1.68 12.92 -11.43
N TRP A 205 -1.86 12.19 -12.53
CA TRP A 205 -3.17 11.71 -12.95
C TRP A 205 -3.28 10.22 -12.63
N ILE A 206 -4.14 9.85 -11.68
CA ILE A 206 -4.28 8.47 -11.20
C ILE A 206 -5.37 7.76 -11.98
N THR A 207 -5.00 6.77 -12.79
CA THR A 207 -5.96 6.04 -13.62
C THR A 207 -6.55 4.82 -12.94
N ASP A 208 -5.82 4.25 -11.98
CA ASP A 208 -6.27 3.07 -11.23
C ASP A 208 -5.60 3.02 -9.85
N VAL A 209 -6.37 2.61 -8.84
CA VAL A 209 -5.89 2.26 -7.50
C VAL A 209 -6.58 0.98 -7.09
N ASN A 210 -5.78 -0.01 -6.71
CA ASN A 210 -6.29 -1.27 -6.16
C ASN A 210 -5.44 -1.65 -4.94
N GLY A 211 -6.01 -2.48 -4.06
CA GLY A 211 -5.33 -2.91 -2.85
C GLY A 211 -5.80 -4.25 -2.33
N GLU A 212 -4.94 -4.88 -1.55
CA GLU A 212 -5.29 -6.04 -0.73
C GLU A 212 -4.90 -5.71 0.70
N ILE A 213 -5.86 -5.80 1.62
CA ILE A 213 -5.65 -5.58 3.05
C ILE A 213 -5.73 -6.93 3.73
N SER A 214 -4.65 -7.31 4.40
CA SER A 214 -4.53 -8.56 5.12
C SER A 214 -4.36 -8.29 6.61
N ASN A 215 -5.04 -9.11 7.41
CA ASN A 215 -5.20 -8.96 8.85
C ASN A 215 -5.98 -7.68 9.20
N ASP A 216 -7.18 -7.59 8.66
CA ASP A 216 -8.23 -6.66 9.07
C ASP A 216 -9.38 -7.46 9.72
N ASP A 217 -10.28 -6.80 10.45
CA ASP A 217 -11.41 -7.48 11.07
C ASP A 217 -12.60 -7.75 10.14
N CYS A 218 -12.45 -7.39 8.85
CA CYS A 218 -13.40 -7.54 7.75
C CYS A 218 -14.69 -6.74 7.96
N ARG A 219 -14.63 -5.69 8.77
CA ARG A 219 -15.66 -4.67 8.80
C ARG A 219 -15.37 -3.70 7.68
N ASP A 220 -16.31 -3.60 6.75
CA ASP A 220 -16.22 -2.64 5.66
C ASP A 220 -16.97 -1.35 5.99
N GLY A 221 -16.50 -0.22 5.46
CA GLY A 221 -17.21 1.05 5.47
C GLY A 221 -17.08 1.86 6.75
N ASP A 222 -16.11 1.57 7.62
CA ASP A 222 -15.82 2.40 8.80
C ASP A 222 -14.58 3.29 8.64
N GLY A 223 -13.89 3.21 7.50
CA GLY A 223 -12.80 4.12 7.13
C GLY A 223 -11.46 3.84 7.79
N VAL A 224 -11.31 2.72 8.49
CA VAL A 224 -10.08 2.32 9.19
C VAL A 224 -9.82 0.83 9.09
N ILE A 225 -8.54 0.45 9.11
CA ILE A 225 -8.09 -0.93 9.24
C ILE A 225 -8.02 -1.28 10.73
N ARG A 226 -8.55 -2.45 11.11
CA ARG A 226 -8.55 -2.96 12.48
C ARG A 226 -7.79 -4.29 12.57
N PRO A 227 -6.48 -4.23 12.84
CA PRO A 227 -5.65 -5.43 12.94
C PRO A 227 -6.16 -6.37 14.02
N GLN A 228 -6.24 -7.66 13.70
CA GLN A 228 -6.57 -8.68 14.68
C GLN A 228 -5.31 -9.12 15.44
N PHE A 229 -5.44 -9.32 16.74
CA PHE A 229 -4.39 -9.82 17.63
C PHE A 229 -4.61 -11.32 17.90
N LEU A 230 -3.57 -12.04 18.31
CA LEU A 230 -3.66 -13.47 18.66
C LEU A 230 -4.70 -13.71 19.75
N ALA A 231 -4.82 -12.76 20.69
CA ALA A 231 -5.86 -12.80 21.73
C ALA A 231 -7.29 -12.84 21.15
N ASP A 232 -7.53 -12.22 19.99
CA ASP A 232 -8.86 -12.09 19.37
C ASP A 232 -9.28 -13.33 18.58
N ARG A 233 -8.31 -14.19 18.23
CA ARG A 233 -8.57 -15.39 17.42
C ARG A 233 -9.32 -16.46 18.20
N ARG A 234 -9.46 -16.33 19.52
CA ARG A 234 -10.23 -17.25 20.36
C ARG A 234 -11.71 -16.91 20.29
N GLY A 235 -12.50 -17.77 19.62
CA GLY A 235 -13.97 -17.68 19.64
C GLY A 235 -14.60 -16.87 18.51
N ARG A 236 -13.84 -16.46 17.49
CA ARG A 236 -14.40 -15.87 16.26
C ARG A 236 -14.89 -16.96 15.29
N PRO A 237 -15.89 -16.64 14.43
CA PRO A 237 -16.28 -17.51 13.33
C PRO A 237 -15.08 -17.88 12.45
N GLU A 238 -15.11 -19.10 11.88
CA GLU A 238 -14.09 -19.49 10.91
C GLU A 238 -14.14 -18.55 9.69
N PRO A 239 -13.00 -18.06 9.19
CA PRO A 239 -12.98 -17.25 7.99
C PRO A 239 -13.57 -18.05 6.82
N THR A 240 -14.37 -17.39 5.99
CA THR A 240 -15.15 -18.04 4.94
C THR A 240 -14.46 -18.01 3.57
N GLY A 241 -13.43 -17.17 3.41
CA GLY A 241 -12.67 -17.03 2.17
C GLY A 241 -11.43 -17.94 2.09
N PRO A 242 -10.79 -18.02 0.90
CA PRO A 242 -9.62 -18.87 0.68
C PRO A 242 -8.42 -18.44 1.52
N ALA A 243 -7.56 -19.41 1.82
CA ALA A 243 -6.28 -19.14 2.46
C ALA A 243 -5.33 -18.42 1.50
N ARG A 244 -4.82 -17.25 1.90
CA ARG A 244 -3.88 -16.44 1.11
C ARG A 244 -2.63 -16.12 1.95
N ASP A 245 -1.50 -16.07 1.26
CA ASP A 245 -0.24 -15.61 1.83
C ASP A 245 -0.05 -14.13 1.44
N PRO A 246 -0.12 -13.19 2.39
CA PRO A 246 -0.10 -11.76 2.07
C PRO A 246 1.28 -11.26 1.62
N TYR A 247 2.29 -12.12 1.73
CA TYR A 247 3.64 -11.86 1.23
C TYR A 247 3.87 -12.39 -0.19
N ASP A 248 2.94 -13.17 -0.75
CA ASP A 248 3.00 -13.63 -2.13
C ASP A 248 2.62 -12.50 -3.10
N ARG A 249 3.62 -12.02 -3.83
CA ARG A 249 3.47 -10.95 -4.83
C ARG A 249 3.77 -11.45 -6.25
N SER A 250 3.72 -12.77 -6.45
CA SER A 250 3.97 -13.42 -7.73
C SER A 250 2.88 -13.20 -8.76
N LYS A 251 1.66 -12.88 -8.29
CA LYS A 251 0.51 -12.56 -9.13
C LYS A 251 0.15 -11.08 -9.03
N ASP A 252 -0.53 -10.58 -10.05
CA ASP A 252 -1.16 -9.26 -10.01
C ASP A 252 -2.26 -9.24 -8.94
N LEU A 253 -2.58 -8.04 -8.44
CA LEU A 253 -3.80 -7.89 -7.65
C LEU A 253 -4.98 -8.02 -8.60
N GLU A 254 -5.87 -8.96 -8.30
CA GLU A 254 -7.19 -8.97 -8.92
C GLU A 254 -8.01 -7.84 -8.27
N PRO A 255 -8.97 -7.24 -8.99
CA PRO A 255 -9.97 -6.37 -8.36
C PRO A 255 -10.58 -7.08 -7.16
N ALA A 256 -10.90 -6.34 -6.10
CA ALA A 256 -11.65 -6.91 -4.99
C ALA A 256 -12.93 -7.54 -5.56
N ASP A 257 -13.02 -8.86 -5.47
CA ASP A 257 -14.22 -9.60 -5.86
C ASP A 257 -15.14 -9.56 -4.64
N ASP A 258 -16.30 -8.93 -4.76
CA ASP A 258 -17.28 -8.80 -3.68
C ASP A 258 -17.70 -10.18 -3.11
N GLU A 259 -17.46 -11.26 -3.87
CA GLU A 259 -17.71 -12.65 -3.47
C GLU A 259 -16.54 -13.33 -2.73
N ALA A 260 -15.35 -12.73 -2.67
CA ALA A 260 -14.15 -13.38 -2.11
C ALA A 260 -14.21 -13.62 -0.58
N GLY A 261 -15.10 -12.90 0.11
CA GLY A 261 -15.32 -13.00 1.54
C GLY A 261 -14.09 -12.66 2.39
N CYS A 262 -14.26 -12.70 3.71
CA CYS A 262 -13.16 -12.53 4.66
C CYS A 262 -12.26 -13.78 4.64
N GLY A 263 -11.12 -13.69 3.96
CA GLY A 263 -10.18 -14.80 3.75
C GLY A 263 -9.30 -15.14 4.95
N VAL A 264 -8.72 -16.35 4.95
CA VAL A 264 -7.71 -16.75 5.94
C VAL A 264 -6.35 -16.20 5.54
N VAL A 265 -5.76 -15.36 6.38
CA VAL A 265 -4.35 -14.98 6.23
C VAL A 265 -3.47 -16.09 6.81
N THR A 266 -2.65 -16.72 5.98
CA THR A 266 -1.80 -17.86 6.40
C THR A 266 -0.58 -17.43 7.22
N ARG A 267 -0.13 -16.18 7.04
CA ARG A 267 1.03 -15.59 7.72
C ARG A 267 0.78 -14.12 7.99
N THR A 268 0.92 -13.68 9.23
CA THR A 268 0.91 -12.26 9.60
C THR A 268 2.25 -11.92 10.17
#